data_AF-A0A9P3KKY5-F1
#
_entry.id   AF-A0A9P3KKY5-F1
#
_cell.length_a   1.000
_cell.length_b   1.000
_cell.length_c   1.000
_cell.angle_alpha   90.00
_cell.angle_beta   90.00
_cell.angle_gamma   90.00
#
_symmetry.space_group_name_H-M   'P 1'
#
loop_
_entity.id
_entity.type
_entity.pdbx_description
1 polymer ?
#
loop_
_entity_poly.entity_id
_entity_poly.type
_entity_poly.pdbx_seq_one_letter_code
_entity_poly.pdbx_strand_id
1 'polypeptide(L)'
;MVTASANGRKAFLVDTLALVRRLEAEGLTAKQSEAITHLITEVLHESLDTAAHTFVSKPEMQKSEMVAEAAMAKVKTEIQSLQDLKFAGLTREVEGLKTDLDKVKNEIRYEVDKVTAGQRLDLNLERGRIKEEITAQTQELSSLSNKMDREVNTLKAELEGAKFEIIRYCIGTLVSVSAIGLGILRLVL
;
A
#
# COMPACT_ATOMS: atom_id res chain seq x y z
N MET A 1 -48.61 18.81 21.28
CA MET A 1 -49.78 19.45 21.91
C MET A 1 -50.30 18.51 22.97
N VAL A 2 -49.79 18.61 24.21
CA VAL A 2 -50.27 17.83 25.36
C VAL A 2 -50.80 18.84 26.36
N THR A 3 -52.13 18.93 26.43
CA THR A 3 -52.86 19.79 27.36
C THR A 3 -52.68 19.26 28.78
N ALA A 4 -51.67 19.76 29.50
CA ALA A 4 -51.54 19.53 30.92
C ALA A 4 -52.64 20.31 31.64
N SER A 5 -53.73 19.61 31.95
CA SER A 5 -54.79 20.09 32.83
C SER A 5 -54.17 20.60 34.14
N ALA A 6 -54.44 21.86 34.45
CA ALA A 6 -54.00 22.53 35.66
C ALA A 6 -54.69 21.90 36.88
N ASN A 7 -54.12 20.82 37.40
CA ASN A 7 -54.51 20.27 38.70
C ASN A 7 -53.85 21.12 39.80
N GLY A 8 -54.31 22.37 39.91
CA GLY A 8 -53.94 23.27 40.98
C GLY A 8 -54.41 22.68 42.31
N ARG A 9 -53.44 22.34 43.16
CA ARG A 9 -53.55 22.18 44.63
C ARG A 9 -54.98 21.88 45.12
N LYS A 10 -55.38 20.60 45.08
CA LYS A 10 -56.14 20.08 46.23
C LYS A 10 -55.14 19.92 47.36
N ALA A 11 -54.82 21.04 48.03
CA ALA A 11 -54.32 20.92 49.39
C ALA A 11 -55.35 20.05 50.11
N PHE A 12 -54.90 18.93 50.70
CA PHE A 12 -55.73 18.09 51.57
C PHE A 12 -56.08 18.94 52.80
N LEU A 13 -56.99 19.89 52.63
CA LEU A 13 -57.54 20.71 53.68
C LEU A 13 -58.60 19.85 54.33
N VAL A 14 -58.23 19.19 55.43
CA VAL A 14 -59.21 18.57 56.31
C VAL A 14 -60.02 19.71 56.90
N ASP A 15 -61.29 19.82 56.50
CA ASP A 15 -62.24 20.71 57.15
C ASP A 15 -62.54 20.14 58.54
N THR A 16 -61.76 20.59 59.53
CA THR A 16 -61.81 20.11 60.91
C THR A 16 -63.18 20.36 61.52
N LEU A 17 -63.84 21.48 61.17
CA LEU A 17 -65.17 21.82 61.68
C LEU A 17 -66.25 20.90 61.09
N ALA A 18 -66.20 20.64 59.78
CA ALA A 18 -67.13 19.71 59.15
C ALA A 18 -66.92 18.28 59.64
N LEU A 19 -65.67 17.89 59.92
CA LEU A 19 -65.36 16.57 60.48
C LEU A 19 -65.92 16.41 61.90
N VAL A 20 -65.70 17.38 62.79
CA VAL A 20 -66.24 17.40 64.15
C VAL A 20 -67.77 17.31 64.14
N ARG A 21 -68.45 18.14 63.34
CA ARG A 21 -69.92 18.16 63.25
C ARG A 21 -70.52 16.83 62.77
N ARG A 22 -69.84 16.13 61.85
CA ARG A 22 -70.28 14.80 61.41
C ARG A 22 -70.09 13.76 62.50
N LEU A 23 -68.97 13.80 63.23
CA LEU A 23 -68.72 12.88 64.34
C LEU A 23 -69.75 13.07 65.46
N GLU A 24 -70.12 14.32 65.77
CA GLU A 24 -71.20 14.62 66.72
C GLU A 24 -72.57 14.12 66.24
N ALA A 25 -72.87 14.24 64.94
CA ALA A 25 -74.10 13.73 64.35
C ALA A 25 -74.23 12.20 64.42
N GLU A 26 -73.10 11.47 64.44
CA GLU A 26 -73.02 10.01 64.62
C GLU A 26 -73.04 9.59 66.11
N GLY A 27 -73.28 10.53 67.03
CA GLY A 27 -73.48 10.26 68.46
C GLY A 27 -72.23 10.36 69.34
N LEU A 28 -71.11 10.89 68.82
CA LEU A 28 -69.92 11.16 69.62
C LEU A 28 -70.06 12.48 70.40
N THR A 29 -69.48 12.54 71.59
CA THR A 29 -69.40 13.80 72.34
C THR A 29 -68.44 14.78 71.67
N ALA A 30 -68.67 16.09 71.82
CA ALA A 30 -67.81 17.14 71.27
C ALA A 30 -66.31 16.90 71.53
N LYS A 31 -65.97 16.49 72.77
CA LYS A 31 -64.61 16.21 73.18
C LYS A 31 -63.99 14.99 72.46
N GLN A 32 -64.79 13.96 72.17
CA GLN A 32 -64.35 12.80 71.40
C GLN A 32 -64.18 13.16 69.92
N SER A 33 -65.12 13.93 69.36
CA SER A 33 -65.07 14.42 67.98
C SER A 33 -63.86 15.31 67.72
N GLU A 34 -63.53 16.21 68.64
CA GLU A 34 -62.32 17.03 68.59
C GLU A 34 -61.04 16.20 68.69
N ALA A 35 -60.98 15.25 69.64
CA ALA A 35 -59.80 14.40 69.83
C ALA A 35 -59.51 13.50 68.61
N ILE A 36 -60.55 12.90 68.01
CA ILE A 36 -60.44 12.09 66.79
C ILE A 36 -60.02 12.97 65.61
N THR A 37 -60.62 14.16 65.48
CA THR A 37 -60.25 15.13 64.43
C THR A 37 -58.78 15.55 64.54
N HIS A 38 -58.27 15.76 65.77
CA HIS A 38 -56.88 16.07 66.02
C HIS A 38 -55.94 14.94 65.56
N LEU A 39 -56.19 13.71 66.02
CA LEU A 39 -55.40 12.52 65.64
C LEU A 39 -55.38 12.29 64.12
N ILE A 40 -56.53 12.42 63.46
CA ILE A 40 -56.63 12.28 62.00
C ILE A 40 -55.82 13.36 61.29
N THR A 41 -55.87 14.61 61.78
CA THR A 41 -55.12 15.72 61.18
C THR A 41 -53.61 15.52 61.34
N GLU A 42 -53.17 15.00 62.49
CA GLU A 42 -51.77 14.70 62.79
C GLU A 42 -51.21 13.59 61.88
N VAL A 43 -51.89 12.44 61.81
CA VAL A 43 -51.48 11.32 60.94
C VAL A 43 -51.50 11.72 59.46
N LEU A 44 -52.47 12.53 59.03
CA LEU A 44 -52.53 13.05 57.66
C LEU A 44 -51.37 14.02 57.36
N HIS A 45 -50.98 14.86 58.32
CA HIS A 45 -49.84 15.76 58.17
C HIS A 45 -48.54 14.95 58.01
N GLU A 46 -48.30 13.99 58.89
CA GLU A 46 -47.11 13.13 58.85
C GLU A 46 -47.05 12.29 57.55
N SER A 47 -48.20 11.75 57.12
CA SER A 47 -48.31 11.01 55.86
C SER A 47 -48.04 11.90 54.64
N LEU A 48 -48.54 13.14 54.66
CA LEU A 48 -48.34 14.10 53.57
C LEU A 48 -46.89 14.58 53.50
N ASP A 49 -46.25 14.81 54.64
CA ASP A 49 -44.85 15.20 54.74
C ASP A 49 -43.93 14.08 54.22
N THR A 50 -44.19 12.83 54.66
CA THR A 50 -43.49 11.64 54.16
C THR A 50 -43.65 11.47 52.64
N ALA A 51 -44.86 11.66 52.12
CA ALA A 51 -45.12 11.62 50.69
C ALA A 51 -44.36 12.74 49.95
N ALA A 52 -44.41 13.97 50.46
CA ALA A 52 -43.72 15.11 49.87
C ALA A 52 -42.21 14.90 49.78
N HIS A 53 -41.59 14.22 50.76
CA HIS A 53 -40.18 13.86 50.72
C HIS A 53 -39.80 12.79 49.69
N THR A 54 -40.77 12.02 49.18
CA THR A 54 -40.53 10.96 48.18
C THR A 54 -40.73 11.46 46.75
N PHE A 55 -41.40 12.59 46.56
CA PHE A 55 -41.66 13.19 45.25
C PHE A 55 -40.78 14.42 45.01
N VAL A 56 -40.41 14.64 43.75
CA VAL A 56 -39.77 15.86 43.29
C VAL A 56 -40.82 16.86 42.86
N SER A 57 -40.65 18.14 43.18
CA SER A 57 -41.60 19.15 42.73
C SER A 57 -41.51 19.36 41.22
N LYS A 58 -42.64 19.73 40.59
CA LYS A 58 -42.68 19.98 39.14
C LYS A 58 -41.64 21.02 38.67
N PRO A 59 -41.40 22.15 39.37
CA PRO A 59 -40.34 23.08 39.01
C PRO A 59 -38.93 22.47 39.05
N GLU A 60 -38.63 21.63 40.05
CA GLU A 60 -37.32 20.96 40.16
C GLU A 60 -37.12 19.94 39.04
N MET A 61 -38.16 19.18 38.70
CA MET A 61 -38.14 18.26 37.56
C MET A 61 -37.90 19.01 36.24
N GLN A 62 -38.62 20.11 36.00
CA GLN A 62 -38.44 20.94 34.79
C GLN A 62 -37.05 21.57 34.71
N LYS A 63 -36.49 21.99 35.86
CA LYS A 63 -35.11 22.48 35.92
C LYS A 63 -34.11 21.39 35.53
N SER A 64 -34.29 20.18 36.04
CA SER A 64 -33.44 19.02 35.70
C SER A 64 -33.54 18.66 34.22
N GLU A 65 -34.75 18.65 33.67
CA GLU A 65 -35.03 18.43 32.24
C GLU A 65 -34.32 19.47 31.36
N MET A 66 -34.43 20.77 31.70
CA MET A 66 -33.77 21.84 30.97
C MET A 66 -32.24 21.70 30.97
N VAL A 67 -31.64 21.28 32.10
CA VAL A 67 -30.19 21.01 32.19
C VAL A 67 -29.80 19.81 31.33
N ALA A 68 -30.59 18.74 31.34
CA ALA A 68 -30.36 17.55 30.53
C ALA A 68 -30.45 17.88 29.03
N GLU A 69 -31.46 18.63 28.60
CA GLU A 69 -31.61 19.08 27.21
C GLU A 69 -30.44 19.95 26.76
N ALA A 70 -29.99 20.88 27.60
CA ALA A 70 -28.83 21.71 27.29
C ALA A 70 -27.54 20.88 27.15
N ALA A 71 -27.34 19.88 28.02
CA ALA A 71 -26.20 18.97 27.92
C ALA A 71 -26.26 18.11 26.64
N MET A 72 -27.45 17.59 26.30
CA MET A 72 -27.65 16.83 25.06
C MET A 72 -27.41 17.69 23.81
N ALA A 73 -27.88 18.94 23.81
CA ALA A 73 -27.65 19.88 22.71
C ALA A 73 -26.13 20.13 22.53
N LYS A 74 -25.41 20.33 23.63
CA LYS A 74 -23.95 20.50 23.60
C LYS A 74 -23.24 19.26 23.04
N VAL A 75 -23.54 18.07 23.54
CA VAL A 75 -22.95 16.81 23.04
C VAL A 75 -23.22 16.64 21.56
N LYS A 76 -24.43 16.93 21.09
CA LYS A 76 -24.78 16.89 19.67
C LYS A 76 -23.90 17.82 18.83
N THR A 77 -23.69 19.05 19.28
CA THR A 77 -22.83 20.01 18.56
C THR A 77 -21.36 19.59 18.54
N GLU A 78 -20.84 19.01 19.63
CA GLU A 78 -19.47 18.50 19.69
C GLU A 78 -19.28 17.29 18.76
N ILE A 79 -20.25 16.36 18.73
CA ILE A 79 -20.22 15.21 17.81
C ILE A 79 -20.22 15.69 16.36
N GLN A 80 -21.09 16.64 16.01
CA GLN A 80 -21.17 17.19 14.66
C GLN A 80 -19.83 17.84 14.26
N SER A 81 -19.27 18.68 15.13
CA SER A 81 -17.99 19.34 14.87
C SER A 81 -16.82 18.35 14.73
N LEU A 82 -16.79 17.31 15.56
CA LEU A 82 -15.76 16.26 15.46
C LEU A 82 -15.90 15.46 14.17
N GLN A 83 -17.13 15.16 13.76
CA GLN A 83 -17.39 14.46 12.51
C GLN A 83 -16.93 15.28 11.30
N ASP A 84 -17.26 16.57 11.26
CA ASP A 84 -16.85 17.48 10.18
C ASP A 84 -15.32 17.60 10.11
N LEU A 85 -14.67 17.77 11.27
CA LEU A 85 -13.21 17.85 11.37
C LEU A 85 -12.53 16.56 10.88
N LYS A 86 -13.01 15.40 11.35
CA LYS A 86 -12.45 14.10 10.98
C LYS A 86 -12.66 13.80 9.50
N PHE A 87 -13.82 14.16 8.97
CA PHE A 87 -14.11 13.98 7.54
C PHE A 87 -13.19 14.86 6.69
N ALA A 88 -13.03 16.14 7.03
CA ALA A 88 -12.10 17.03 6.35
C ALA A 88 -10.64 16.54 6.42
N GLY A 89 -10.22 16.02 7.58
CA GLY A 89 -8.91 15.41 7.77
C GLY A 89 -8.69 14.19 6.87
N LEU A 90 -9.65 13.26 6.85
CA LEU A 90 -9.59 12.07 5.99
C LEU A 90 -9.59 12.43 4.51
N THR A 91 -10.42 13.39 4.07
CA THR A 91 -10.42 13.84 2.67
C THR A 91 -9.05 14.38 2.27
N ARG A 92 -8.44 15.22 3.12
CA ARG A 92 -7.10 15.77 2.87
C ARG A 92 -6.03 14.69 2.80
N GLU A 93 -6.09 13.70 3.70
CA GLU A 93 -5.15 12.57 3.70
C GLU A 93 -5.29 11.74 2.42
N VAL A 94 -6.52 11.45 1.99
CA VAL A 94 -6.79 10.73 0.74
C VAL A 94 -6.28 11.49 -0.48
N GLU A 95 -6.48 12.81 -0.54
CA GLU A 95 -5.95 13.65 -1.63
C GLU A 95 -4.41 13.69 -1.63
N GLY A 96 -3.79 13.75 -0.46
CA GLY A 96 -2.34 13.66 -0.29
C GLY A 96 -1.80 12.32 -0.81
N LEU A 97 -2.38 11.21 -0.35
CA LEU A 97 -2.00 9.85 -0.78
C LEU A 97 -2.17 9.67 -2.30
N LYS A 98 -3.25 10.22 -2.87
CA LYS A 98 -3.47 10.17 -4.33
C LYS A 98 -2.37 10.93 -5.09
N THR A 99 -1.98 12.09 -4.58
CA THR A 99 -0.90 12.91 -5.18
C THR A 99 0.44 12.17 -5.12
N ASP A 100 0.76 11.55 -3.99
CA ASP A 100 2.02 10.81 -3.84
C ASP A 100 2.03 9.52 -4.67
N LEU A 101 0.88 8.84 -4.81
CA LEU A 101 0.72 7.72 -5.72
C LEU A 101 0.99 8.14 -7.18
N ASP A 102 0.45 9.27 -7.62
CA ASP A 102 0.68 9.78 -8.96
C ASP A 102 2.15 10.15 -9.20
N LYS A 103 2.84 10.71 -8.20
CA LYS A 103 4.29 10.96 -8.27
C LYS A 103 5.09 9.67 -8.44
N VAL A 104 4.88 8.69 -7.56
CA VAL A 104 5.59 7.40 -7.61
C VAL A 104 5.33 6.68 -8.93
N LYS A 105 4.08 6.71 -9.42
CA LYS A 105 3.73 6.14 -10.72
C LYS A 105 4.51 6.78 -11.87
N ASN A 106 4.64 8.11 -11.88
CA ASN A 106 5.37 8.83 -12.92
C ASN A 106 6.88 8.58 -12.83
N GLU A 107 7.43 8.51 -11.61
CA GLU A 107 8.85 8.22 -11.37
C GLU A 107 9.22 6.80 -11.85
N ILE A 108 8.41 5.81 -11.50
CA ILE A 108 8.60 4.42 -11.98
C ILE A 108 8.57 4.37 -13.51
N ARG A 109 7.59 5.04 -14.13
CA ARG A 109 7.50 5.08 -15.60
C ARG A 109 8.76 5.69 -16.22
N TYR A 110 9.24 6.79 -15.67
CA TYR A 110 10.46 7.43 -16.13
C TYR A 110 11.69 6.53 -15.99
N GLU A 111 11.87 5.87 -14.84
CA GLU A 111 13.01 4.96 -14.65
C GLU A 111 12.93 3.72 -15.55
N VAL A 112 11.72 3.19 -15.80
CA VAL A 112 11.51 2.11 -16.78
C VAL A 112 11.92 2.56 -18.19
N ASP A 113 11.45 3.72 -18.63
CA ASP A 113 11.76 4.26 -19.96
C ASP A 113 13.28 4.50 -20.12
N LYS A 114 13.91 5.07 -19.08
CA LYS A 114 15.34 5.34 -19.02
C LYS A 114 16.17 4.06 -19.06
N VAL A 115 15.86 3.06 -18.23
CA VAL A 115 16.57 1.76 -18.22
C VAL A 115 16.38 1.06 -19.56
N THR A 116 15.18 1.09 -20.13
CA THR A 116 14.89 0.49 -21.43
C THR A 116 15.70 1.15 -22.55
N ALA A 117 15.79 2.48 -22.55
CA ALA A 117 16.60 3.23 -23.51
C ALA A 117 18.10 2.91 -23.35
N GLY A 118 18.59 2.85 -22.10
CA GLY A 118 19.96 2.45 -21.78
C GLY A 118 20.30 1.06 -22.31
N GLN A 119 19.48 0.06 -22.00
CA GLN A 119 19.68 -1.30 -22.50
C GLN A 119 19.67 -1.41 -24.03
N ARG A 120 18.78 -0.67 -24.70
CA ARG A 120 18.77 -0.60 -26.17
C ARG A 120 20.05 0.02 -26.72
N LEU A 121 20.59 1.05 -26.07
CA LEU A 121 21.86 1.65 -26.47
C LEU A 121 23.00 0.65 -26.29
N ASP A 122 23.10 0.02 -25.12
CA ASP A 122 24.14 -0.97 -24.81
C ASP A 122 24.15 -2.11 -25.83
N LEU A 123 22.98 -2.67 -26.16
CA LEU A 123 22.86 -3.72 -27.18
C LEU A 123 23.29 -3.24 -28.57
N ASN A 124 22.98 -2.00 -28.94
CA ASN A 124 23.40 -1.46 -30.23
C ASN A 124 24.91 -1.23 -30.30
N LEU A 125 25.51 -0.75 -29.21
CA LEU A 125 26.97 -0.57 -29.10
C LEU A 125 27.68 -1.92 -29.15
N GLU A 126 27.22 -2.91 -28.38
CA GLU A 126 27.83 -4.24 -28.36
C GLU A 126 27.68 -4.96 -29.70
N ARG A 127 26.52 -4.80 -30.36
CA ARG A 127 26.34 -5.30 -31.74
C ARG A 127 27.30 -4.64 -32.72
N GLY A 128 27.57 -3.34 -32.56
CA GLY A 128 28.58 -2.62 -33.33
C GLY A 128 29.98 -3.18 -33.10
N ARG A 129 30.37 -3.34 -31.84
CA ARG A 129 31.67 -3.88 -31.42
C ARG A 129 31.91 -5.30 -31.95
N ILE A 130 30.91 -6.18 -31.82
CA ILE A 130 30.98 -7.55 -32.36
C ILE A 130 31.15 -7.52 -33.88
N LYS A 131 30.45 -6.64 -34.59
CA LYS A 131 30.56 -6.53 -36.05
C LYS A 131 31.97 -6.06 -36.47
N GLU A 132 32.55 -5.11 -35.75
CA GLU A 132 33.93 -4.66 -35.97
C GLU A 132 34.92 -5.78 -35.72
N GLU A 133 34.77 -6.52 -34.61
CA GLU A 133 35.62 -7.66 -34.27
C GLU A 133 35.53 -8.79 -35.31
N ILE A 134 34.33 -9.13 -35.78
CA ILE A 134 34.13 -10.09 -36.88
C ILE A 134 34.83 -9.61 -38.16
N THR A 135 34.73 -8.32 -38.48
CA THR A 135 35.35 -7.76 -39.69
C THR A 135 36.86 -7.84 -39.60
N ALA A 136 37.44 -7.48 -38.45
CA ALA A 136 38.88 -7.58 -38.20
C ALA A 136 39.37 -9.03 -38.30
N GLN A 137 38.69 -9.97 -37.64
CA GLN A 137 39.04 -11.41 -37.71
C GLN A 137 38.92 -11.96 -39.14
N THR A 138 37.90 -11.52 -39.90
CA THR A 138 37.75 -11.92 -41.31
C THR A 138 38.91 -11.43 -42.17
N GLN A 139 39.39 -10.20 -41.93
CA GLN A 139 40.56 -9.66 -42.62
C GLN A 139 41.84 -10.42 -42.25
N GLU A 140 42.05 -10.71 -40.97
CA GLU A 140 43.18 -11.51 -40.51
C GLU A 140 43.16 -12.92 -41.12
N LEU A 141 42.01 -13.61 -41.08
CA LEU A 141 41.83 -14.92 -41.69
C LEU A 141 42.11 -14.91 -43.20
N SER A 142 41.62 -13.89 -43.92
CA SER A 142 41.90 -13.74 -45.35
C SER A 142 43.40 -13.52 -45.60
N SER A 143 44.06 -12.68 -44.80
CA SER A 143 45.50 -12.44 -44.90
C SER A 143 46.32 -13.71 -44.66
N LEU A 144 45.92 -14.52 -43.67
CA LEU A 144 46.56 -15.78 -43.33
C LEU A 144 46.33 -16.83 -44.42
N SER A 145 45.12 -16.94 -44.95
CA SER A 145 44.81 -17.81 -46.10
C SER A 145 45.68 -17.46 -47.31
N ASN A 146 45.77 -16.17 -47.64
CA ASN A 146 46.61 -15.71 -48.76
C ASN A 146 48.10 -16.01 -48.53
N LYS A 147 48.58 -15.92 -47.28
CA LYS A 147 49.96 -16.28 -46.94
C LYS A 147 50.20 -17.78 -47.08
N MET A 148 49.26 -18.59 -46.59
CA MET A 148 49.32 -20.05 -46.72
C MET A 148 49.33 -20.49 -48.18
N ASP A 149 48.48 -19.90 -49.04
CA ASP A 149 48.47 -20.20 -50.47
C ASP A 149 49.82 -19.84 -51.14
N ARG A 150 50.45 -18.74 -50.73
CA ARG A 150 51.79 -18.37 -51.20
C ARG A 150 52.83 -19.39 -50.75
N GLU A 151 52.85 -19.78 -49.48
CA GLU A 151 53.79 -20.78 -48.95
C GLU A 151 53.61 -22.14 -49.65
N VAL A 152 52.37 -22.57 -49.89
CA VAL A 152 52.07 -23.79 -50.66
C VAL A 152 52.63 -23.71 -52.09
N ASN A 153 52.46 -22.57 -52.76
CA ASN A 153 52.98 -22.39 -54.12
C ASN A 153 54.51 -22.33 -54.14
N THR A 154 55.14 -21.68 -53.17
CA THR A 154 56.60 -21.68 -53.00
C THR A 154 57.13 -23.09 -52.80
N LEU A 155 56.55 -23.86 -51.87
CA LEU A 155 56.95 -25.25 -51.62
C LEU A 155 56.78 -26.15 -52.84
N LYS A 156 55.71 -25.95 -53.63
CA LYS A 156 55.53 -26.66 -54.90
C LYS A 156 56.64 -26.34 -55.90
N ALA A 157 57.00 -25.08 -56.04
CA ALA A 157 58.07 -24.66 -56.94
C ALA A 157 59.44 -25.20 -56.50
N GLU A 158 59.74 -25.17 -55.20
CA GLU A 158 60.95 -25.79 -54.63
C GLU A 158 60.99 -27.30 -54.88
N LEU A 159 59.86 -27.99 -54.70
CA LEU A 159 59.74 -29.42 -54.98
C LEU A 159 59.97 -29.76 -56.45
N GLU A 160 59.40 -28.97 -57.38
CA GLU A 160 59.63 -29.14 -58.82
C GLU A 160 61.11 -28.91 -59.18
N GLY A 161 61.74 -27.87 -58.60
CA GLY A 161 63.17 -27.60 -58.75
C GLY A 161 64.03 -28.79 -58.30
N ALA A 162 63.80 -29.28 -57.09
CA ALA A 162 64.50 -30.43 -56.54
C ALA A 162 64.33 -31.70 -57.41
N LYS A 163 63.13 -31.93 -57.97
CA LYS A 163 62.88 -33.02 -58.91
C LYS A 163 63.76 -32.89 -60.16
N PHE A 164 63.86 -31.70 -60.76
CA PHE A 164 64.73 -31.47 -61.92
C PHE A 164 66.22 -31.66 -61.60
N GLU A 165 66.66 -31.24 -60.41
CA GLU A 165 68.04 -31.49 -59.95
C GLU A 165 68.33 -32.98 -59.82
N ILE A 166 67.44 -33.75 -59.21
CA ILE A 166 67.58 -35.22 -59.09
C ILE A 166 67.69 -35.85 -60.49
N ILE A 167 66.82 -35.47 -61.43
CA ILE A 167 66.88 -35.98 -62.82
C ILE A 167 68.23 -35.65 -63.45
N ARG A 168 68.73 -34.42 -63.30
CA ARG A 168 70.03 -34.00 -63.83
C ARG A 168 71.19 -34.80 -63.23
N TYR A 169 71.17 -35.04 -61.92
CA TYR A 169 72.16 -35.89 -61.25
C TYR A 169 72.10 -37.33 -61.77
N CYS A 170 70.92 -37.92 -61.92
CA CYS A 170 70.76 -39.27 -62.47
C CYS A 170 71.31 -39.39 -63.91
N ILE A 171 71.05 -38.40 -64.77
CA ILE A 171 71.60 -38.38 -66.13
C ILE A 171 73.14 -38.29 -66.06
N GLY A 172 73.68 -37.39 -65.23
CA GLY A 172 75.12 -37.22 -65.06
C GLY A 172 75.83 -38.49 -64.59
N THR A 173 75.24 -39.22 -63.63
CA THR A 173 75.81 -40.49 -63.14
C THR A 173 75.70 -41.62 -64.16
N LEU A 174 74.59 -41.73 -64.90
CA LEU A 174 74.46 -42.72 -65.98
C LEU A 174 75.51 -42.48 -67.08
N VAL A 175 75.72 -41.22 -67.49
CA VAL A 175 76.72 -40.87 -68.50
C VAL A 175 78.13 -41.13 -68.00
N SER A 176 78.47 -40.79 -66.75
CA SER A 176 79.80 -41.02 -66.21
C SER A 176 80.12 -42.52 -66.09
N VAL A 177 79.18 -43.34 -65.61
CA VAL A 177 79.33 -44.79 -65.55
C VAL A 177 79.51 -45.37 -66.96
N SER A 178 78.72 -44.92 -67.93
CA SER A 178 78.84 -45.37 -69.34
C SER A 178 80.20 -44.98 -69.95
N ALA A 179 80.69 -43.76 -69.69
CA ALA A 179 81.99 -43.30 -70.17
C ALA A 179 83.14 -44.12 -69.57
N ILE A 180 83.09 -44.42 -68.28
CA ILE A 180 84.06 -45.30 -67.61
C ILE A 180 84.03 -46.69 -68.23
N GLY A 181 82.83 -47.26 -68.43
CA GLY A 181 82.65 -48.58 -69.04
C GLY A 181 83.23 -48.68 -70.46
N LEU A 182 82.96 -47.68 -71.31
CA LEU A 182 83.55 -47.59 -72.66
C LEU A 182 85.06 -47.41 -72.62
N GLY A 183 85.58 -46.62 -71.66
CA GLY A 183 87.02 -46.43 -71.46
C GLY A 183 87.73 -47.75 -71.10
N ILE A 184 87.13 -48.56 -70.23
CA ILE A 184 87.66 -49.89 -69.86
C ILE A 184 87.59 -50.83 -71.07
N LEU A 185 86.48 -50.88 -71.79
CA LEU A 185 86.34 -51.73 -72.99
C LEU A 185 87.45 -51.45 -74.01
N ARG A 186 87.78 -50.17 -74.23
CA ARG A 186 88.87 -49.75 -75.14
C ARG A 186 90.27 -50.15 -74.66
N LEU A 187 90.47 -50.35 -73.35
CA LEU A 187 91.76 -50.82 -72.82
C LEU A 187 91.92 -52.34 -72.90
N VAL A 188 90.80 -53.08 -72.92
CA VAL A 188 90.79 -54.56 -72.87
C VAL A 188 90.73 -55.19 -74.27
N LEU A 189 90.21 -54.46 -75.28
CA LEU A 189 90.04 -54.89 -76.67
C LEU A 189 91.11 -54.28 -77.57
#